data_AF-A0A957LG08-F1
#
_entry.id   AF-A0A957LG08-F1
#
_cell.length_a   1.000
_cell.length_b   1.000
_cell.length_c   1.000
_cell.angle_alpha   90.00
_cell.angle_beta   90.00
_cell.angle_gamma   90.00
#
_symmetry.space_group_name_H-M   'P 1'
#
loop_
_entity.id
_entity.type
_entity.pdbx_description
1 polymer ?
#
loop_
_entity_poly.entity_id
_entity_poly.type
_entity_poly.pdbx_seq_one_letter_code
_entity_poly.pdbx_strand_id
1 'polypeptide(L)'
;MTQQMEQRFADLLTEAIHRIRLRESKSVQIVQDEIGYALGREGGSAIHYWRKGHVPSKQTDIGNLARELQERGRFDREWMAQFLESAGYMQAAQLLDSLYVAVPQTNTAVPQLNLVPSVSVQQLAPFIAGPPLTHPYHFFGRQREVRRIFGLLKRFPLQNTAVIGAYRTGKTSLLHYIKNITQADPSQLRPDQRADWLPNSENYQWVFVDFQDARMRSPDTLLKYILNALQLPVHEPCDLNQFMTT
;
A
#
# COMPACT_ATOMS: atom_id res chain seq x y z
N MET A 1 -20.95 29.23 3.86
CA MET A 1 -19.74 29.04 3.02
C MET A 1 -18.69 28.20 3.75
N THR A 2 -18.32 28.53 4.99
CA THR A 2 -17.32 27.79 5.80
C THR A 2 -17.60 26.29 5.93
N GLN A 3 -18.84 25.92 6.25
CA GLN A 3 -19.23 24.52 6.45
C GLN A 3 -19.15 23.65 5.17
N GLN A 4 -19.34 24.25 3.99
CA GLN A 4 -19.17 23.55 2.71
C GLN A 4 -17.69 23.32 2.38
N MET A 5 -16.81 24.26 2.73
CA MET A 5 -15.37 24.12 2.51
C MET A 5 -14.76 23.08 3.45
N GLU A 6 -15.18 23.06 4.72
CA GLU A 6 -14.79 22.04 5.70
C GLU A 6 -15.20 20.63 5.28
N GLN A 7 -16.41 20.47 4.74
CA GLN A 7 -16.87 19.19 4.21
C GLN A 7 -16.05 18.77 2.98
N ARG A 8 -15.81 19.69 2.05
CA ARG A 8 -14.99 19.43 0.85
C ARG A 8 -13.57 18.99 1.22
N PHE A 9 -12.98 19.61 2.24
CA PHE A 9 -11.68 19.21 2.78
C PHE A 9 -11.72 17.77 3.32
N ALA A 10 -12.75 17.42 4.10
CA ALA A 10 -12.90 16.08 4.67
C ALA A 10 -13.08 14.99 3.61
N ASP A 11 -13.81 15.32 2.54
CA ASP A 11 -14.03 14.42 1.40
C ASP A 11 -12.72 14.21 0.63
N LEU A 12 -11.97 15.28 0.32
CA LEU A 12 -10.66 15.20 -0.34
C LEU A 12 -9.64 14.45 0.52
N LEU A 13 -9.58 14.70 1.83
CA LEU A 13 -8.70 13.98 2.74
C LEU A 13 -9.06 12.48 2.80
N THR A 14 -10.36 12.16 2.79
CA THR A 14 -10.83 10.77 2.75
C THR A 14 -10.44 10.09 1.45
N GLU A 15 -10.69 10.74 0.31
CA GLU A 15 -10.27 10.26 -1.00
C GLU A 15 -8.75 9.98 -1.01
N ALA A 16 -7.96 10.94 -0.51
CA ALA A 16 -6.52 10.83 -0.53
C ALA A 16 -6.01 9.62 0.27
N ILE A 17 -6.55 9.42 1.47
CA ILE A 17 -6.22 8.27 2.32
C ILE A 17 -6.62 6.95 1.66
N HIS A 18 -7.76 6.91 0.96
CA HIS A 18 -8.18 5.71 0.22
C HIS A 18 -7.26 5.42 -0.96
N ARG A 19 -6.83 6.43 -1.73
CA ARG A 19 -5.87 6.25 -2.83
C ARG A 19 -4.50 5.78 -2.31
N ILE A 20 -3.99 6.40 -1.24
CA ILE A 20 -2.73 5.97 -0.59
C ILE A 20 -2.85 4.53 -0.08
N ARG A 21 -3.98 4.18 0.56
CA ARG A 21 -4.27 2.81 0.98
C ARG A 21 -4.16 1.82 -0.18
N LEU A 22 -4.79 2.11 -1.31
CA LEU A 22 -4.80 1.20 -2.47
C LEU A 22 -3.38 1.02 -3.02
N ARG A 23 -2.64 2.11 -3.10
CA ARG A 23 -1.28 2.12 -3.62
C ARG A 23 -0.27 1.43 -2.72
N GLU A 24 -0.33 1.69 -1.42
CA GLU A 24 0.59 1.11 -0.43
C GLU A 24 0.12 -0.26 0.07
N SER A 25 -1.07 -0.73 -0.34
CA SER A 25 -1.70 -1.96 0.17
C SER A 25 -1.81 -2.00 1.70
N LYS A 26 -2.12 -0.86 2.32
CA LYS A 26 -2.26 -0.69 3.78
C LYS A 26 -3.72 -0.53 4.19
N SER A 27 -4.05 -0.79 5.46
CA SER A 27 -5.37 -0.44 5.98
C SER A 27 -5.50 1.08 6.13
N VAL A 28 -6.74 1.58 6.09
CA VAL A 28 -7.03 3.01 6.32
C VAL A 28 -6.45 3.48 7.66
N GLN A 29 -6.57 2.66 8.70
CA GLN A 29 -6.06 2.98 10.03
C GLN A 29 -4.53 3.10 10.04
N ILE A 30 -3.80 2.22 9.34
CA ILE A 30 -2.34 2.30 9.24
C ILE A 30 -1.93 3.58 8.50
N VAL A 31 -2.59 3.90 7.38
CA VAL A 31 -2.30 5.14 6.63
C VAL A 31 -2.56 6.37 7.51
N GLN A 32 -3.65 6.36 8.29
CA GLN A 32 -3.95 7.45 9.23
C GLN A 32 -2.90 7.57 10.33
N ASP A 33 -2.48 6.45 10.93
CA ASP A 33 -1.48 6.43 12.00
C ASP A 33 -0.14 6.94 11.48
N GLU A 34 0.30 6.47 10.31
CA GLU A 34 1.56 6.89 9.70
C GLU A 34 1.58 8.39 9.33
N ILE A 35 0.50 8.89 8.73
CA ILE A 35 0.36 10.34 8.47
C ILE A 35 0.36 11.10 9.81
N GLY A 36 -0.33 10.59 10.84
CA GLY A 36 -0.31 11.16 12.18
C GLY A 36 1.11 11.29 12.74
N TYR A 37 1.91 10.22 12.65
CA TYR A 37 3.30 10.22 13.11
C TYR A 37 4.19 11.19 12.32
N ALA A 38 4.02 11.26 10.99
CA ALA A 38 4.76 12.20 10.14
C ALA A 38 4.46 13.67 10.50
N LEU A 39 3.25 13.95 10.99
CA LEU A 39 2.86 15.26 11.52
C LEU A 39 3.32 15.50 12.97
N GLY A 40 4.13 14.60 13.54
CA GLY A 40 4.60 14.69 14.93
C GLY A 40 3.52 14.41 15.97
N ARG A 41 2.46 13.68 15.62
CA ARG A 41 1.37 13.29 16.53
C ARG A 41 1.45 11.83 16.92
N GLU A 42 0.85 11.50 18.07
CA GLU A 42 0.76 10.12 18.55
C GLU A 42 -0.42 9.39 17.89
N GLY A 43 -0.20 8.93 16.65
CA GLY A 43 -1.16 8.13 15.87
C GLY A 43 -2.19 8.93 15.06
N GLY A 44 -3.18 8.22 14.51
CA GLY A 44 -4.07 8.71 13.45
C GLY A 44 -5.37 9.36 13.93
N SER A 45 -5.52 9.59 15.23
CA SER A 45 -6.75 10.15 15.84
C SER A 45 -7.08 11.54 15.28
N ALA A 46 -6.06 12.38 15.07
CA ALA A 46 -6.20 13.69 14.44
C ALA A 46 -6.67 13.58 12.98
N ILE A 47 -6.08 12.66 12.22
CA ILE A 47 -6.47 12.43 10.81
C ILE A 47 -7.90 11.93 10.73
N HIS A 48 -8.30 11.01 11.62
CA HIS A 48 -9.67 10.53 11.72
C HIS A 48 -10.65 11.64 12.09
N TYR A 49 -10.26 12.55 13.00
CA TYR A 49 -11.07 13.71 13.36
C TYR A 49 -11.23 14.66 12.16
N TRP A 50 -10.16 14.91 11.41
CA TRP A 50 -10.19 15.81 10.25
C TRP A 50 -11.06 15.32 9.10
N ARG A 51 -11.07 14.00 8.87
CA ARG A 51 -11.98 13.35 7.91
C ARG A 51 -13.46 13.47 8.26
N LYS A 52 -13.81 13.93 9.47
CA LYS A 52 -15.21 14.15 9.89
C LYS A 52 -15.68 15.59 9.67
N GLY A 53 -14.90 16.42 8.97
CA GLY A 53 -15.25 17.82 8.68
C GLY A 53 -14.59 18.82 9.62
N HIS A 54 -13.48 18.47 10.26
CA HIS A 54 -12.77 19.38 11.16
C HIS A 54 -11.42 19.76 10.57
N VAL A 55 -11.29 20.97 10.04
CA VAL A 55 -10.03 21.42 9.43
C VAL A 55 -8.96 21.67 10.53
N PRO A 56 -7.67 21.35 10.30
CA PRO A 56 -6.61 21.67 11.26
C PRO A 56 -6.54 23.19 11.54
N SER A 57 -6.44 23.58 12.81
CA SER A 57 -6.33 24.99 13.18
C SER A 57 -4.94 25.60 12.90
N LYS A 58 -3.91 24.75 12.77
CA LYS A 58 -2.53 25.18 12.50
C LYS A 58 -2.22 25.06 11.01
N GLN A 59 -1.79 26.17 10.41
CA GLN A 59 -1.34 26.21 9.01
C GLN A 59 -0.16 25.25 8.75
N THR A 60 0.72 25.06 9.73
CA THR A 60 1.84 24.11 9.66
C THR A 60 1.36 22.67 9.44
N ASP A 61 0.26 22.28 10.08
CA ASP A 61 -0.28 20.92 10.00
C ASP A 61 -0.88 20.68 8.60
N ILE A 62 -1.54 21.69 8.02
CA ILE A 62 -2.08 21.62 6.66
C ILE A 62 -0.94 21.50 5.63
N GLY A 63 0.11 22.32 5.77
CA GLY A 63 1.25 22.29 4.86
C GLY A 63 2.01 20.96 4.91
N ASN A 64 2.24 20.43 6.12
CA ASN A 64 2.89 19.12 6.28
C ASN A 64 2.00 17.98 5.77
N LEU A 65 0.68 18.05 6.03
CA LEU A 65 -0.27 17.08 5.52
C LEU A 65 -0.27 17.05 3.99
N ALA A 66 -0.28 18.20 3.33
CA ALA A 66 -0.20 18.29 1.87
C ALA A 66 1.09 17.67 1.31
N ARG A 67 2.24 17.85 1.97
CA ARG A 67 3.51 17.20 1.56
C ARG A 67 3.42 15.68 1.68
N GLU A 68 2.94 15.17 2.82
CA GLU A 68 2.76 13.74 3.04
C GLU A 68 1.79 13.11 2.04
N LEU A 69 0.66 13.79 1.76
CA LEU A 69 -0.28 13.35 0.75
C LEU A 69 0.37 13.33 -0.63
N GLN A 70 1.17 14.34 -0.97
CA GLN A 70 1.82 14.38 -2.28
C GLN A 70 2.87 13.29 -2.46
N GLU A 71 3.72 13.09 -1.46
CA GLU A 71 4.79 12.10 -1.49
C GLU A 71 4.24 10.68 -1.66
N ARG A 72 3.17 10.36 -0.91
CA ARG A 72 2.58 9.02 -0.89
C ARG A 72 1.54 8.80 -1.99
N GLY A 73 0.70 9.80 -2.23
CA GLY A 73 -0.44 9.70 -3.15
C GLY A 73 -0.12 10.06 -4.59
N ARG A 74 0.90 10.90 -4.85
CA ARG A 74 1.20 11.51 -6.16
C ARG A 74 -0.05 12.12 -6.81
N PHE A 75 -0.66 13.08 -6.13
CA PHE A 75 -1.79 13.84 -6.67
C PHE A 75 -1.29 14.83 -7.73
N ASP A 76 -2.16 15.24 -8.65
CA ASP A 76 -1.86 16.31 -9.59
C ASP A 76 -1.98 17.69 -8.91
N ARG A 77 -1.46 18.71 -9.60
CA ARG A 77 -1.41 20.08 -9.07
C ARG A 77 -2.79 20.67 -8.83
N GLU A 78 -3.77 20.30 -9.66
CA GLU A 78 -5.14 20.81 -9.57
C GLU A 78 -5.86 20.25 -8.34
N TRP A 79 -5.77 18.94 -8.12
CA TRP A 79 -6.29 18.29 -6.92
C TRP A 79 -5.66 18.88 -5.66
N MET A 80 -4.33 19.08 -5.66
CA MET A 80 -3.63 19.66 -4.51
C MET A 80 -4.03 21.11 -4.27
N ALA A 81 -4.30 21.90 -5.31
CA ALA A 81 -4.81 23.26 -5.18
C ALA A 81 -6.18 23.28 -4.51
N GLN A 82 -7.10 22.42 -4.96
CA GLN A 82 -8.43 22.29 -4.35
C GLN A 82 -8.36 21.83 -2.89
N PHE A 83 -7.44 20.93 -2.57
CA PHE A 83 -7.20 20.49 -1.20
C PHE A 83 -6.74 21.65 -0.30
N LEU A 84 -5.74 22.42 -0.72
CA LEU A 84 -5.22 23.55 0.04
C LEU A 84 -6.24 24.69 0.19
N GLU A 85 -7.03 24.96 -0.86
CA GLU A 85 -8.11 25.94 -0.83
C GLU A 85 -9.20 25.54 0.16
N SER A 86 -9.67 24.29 0.12
CA SER A 86 -10.69 23.79 1.05
C SER A 86 -10.21 23.77 2.51
N ALA A 87 -8.90 23.64 2.74
CA ALA A 87 -8.28 23.73 4.06
C ALA A 87 -8.04 25.19 4.54
N GLY A 88 -8.30 26.20 3.70
CA GLY A 88 -8.00 27.59 4.04
C GLY A 88 -6.50 27.87 4.21
N TYR A 89 -5.65 27.21 3.42
CA TYR A 89 -4.20 27.37 3.51
C TYR A 89 -3.72 28.66 2.85
N MET A 90 -3.10 29.55 3.62
CA MET A 90 -2.78 30.91 3.15
C MET A 90 -1.63 30.99 2.13
N GLN A 91 -0.75 29.98 2.08
CA GLN A 91 0.45 29.97 1.23
C GLN A 91 0.38 28.90 0.13
N ALA A 92 -0.83 28.64 -0.40
CA ALA A 92 -1.07 27.56 -1.35
C ALA A 92 -0.19 27.63 -2.61
N ALA A 93 -0.04 28.82 -3.21
CA ALA A 93 0.77 29.00 -4.42
C ALA A 93 2.25 28.63 -4.19
N GLN A 94 2.86 29.13 -3.11
CA GLN A 94 4.26 28.84 -2.77
C GLN A 94 4.49 27.35 -2.51
N LEU A 95 3.55 26.69 -1.83
CA LEU A 95 3.65 25.26 -1.56
C LEU A 95 3.49 24.43 -2.85
N LEU A 96 2.54 24.77 -3.71
CA LEU A 96 2.35 24.09 -5.00
C LEU A 96 3.59 24.23 -5.89
N ASP A 97 4.21 25.41 -5.94
CA ASP A 97 5.40 25.61 -6.75
C ASP A 97 6.60 24.82 -6.19
N SER A 98 6.69 24.67 -4.87
CA SER A 98 7.70 23.80 -4.24
C SER A 98 7.45 22.30 -4.48
N LEU A 99 6.19 21.88 -4.54
CA LEU A 99 5.80 20.47 -4.70
C LEU A 99 5.87 19.99 -6.16
N TYR A 100 5.66 20.88 -7.12
CA TYR A 100 5.49 20.54 -8.54
C TYR A 100 6.52 21.20 -9.46
N VAL A 101 7.62 21.74 -8.91
CA VAL A 101 8.72 22.43 -9.61
C VAL A 101 8.46 22.61 -11.09
N ALA A 102 7.95 23.78 -11.47
CA ALA A 102 7.82 24.13 -12.86
C ALA A 102 9.20 24.02 -13.48
N VAL A 103 9.41 23.00 -14.32
CA VAL A 103 10.53 22.99 -15.25
C VAL A 103 10.41 24.31 -16.02
N PRO A 104 11.38 25.23 -15.93
CA PRO A 104 11.38 26.39 -16.79
C PRO A 104 11.39 25.85 -18.21
N GLN A 105 10.38 26.20 -19.01
CA GLN A 105 10.34 25.91 -20.43
C GLN A 105 11.58 26.54 -21.08
N THR A 106 12.67 25.76 -21.15
CA THR A 106 13.83 26.08 -21.96
C THR A 106 13.77 25.15 -23.15
N ASN A 107 13.24 25.72 -24.25
CA ASN A 107 13.41 25.19 -25.59
C ASN A 107 14.91 24.94 -25.84
N THR A 108 15.37 23.70 -25.76
CA THR A 108 16.54 23.24 -26.54
C THR A 108 16.61 21.72 -26.58
N ALA A 109 16.51 21.20 -27.80
CA ALA A 109 17.10 19.97 -28.34
C ALA A 109 17.23 18.72 -27.45
N VAL A 110 16.56 17.66 -27.92
CA VAL A 110 16.78 16.24 -27.60
C VAL A 110 18.27 15.88 -27.60
N PRO A 111 18.71 15.04 -26.66
CA PRO A 111 19.25 13.75 -27.08
C PRO A 111 18.57 12.59 -26.35
N GLN A 112 18.24 11.57 -27.13
CA GLN A 112 17.64 10.32 -26.70
C GLN A 112 18.59 9.48 -25.84
N LEU A 113 17.97 8.80 -24.88
CA LEU A 113 18.26 7.44 -24.38
C LEU A 113 19.58 7.20 -23.63
N ASN A 114 19.46 7.16 -22.30
CA ASN A 114 19.94 6.03 -21.50
C ASN A 114 18.90 5.73 -20.41
N LEU A 115 17.92 4.90 -20.75
CA LEU A 115 16.97 4.29 -19.81
C LEU A 115 17.65 3.08 -19.16
N VAL A 116 18.23 3.30 -17.98
CA VAL A 116 18.23 2.27 -16.94
C VAL A 116 17.91 2.98 -15.62
N PRO A 117 16.66 3.02 -15.16
CA PRO A 117 16.42 3.21 -13.75
C PRO A 117 16.76 1.89 -13.08
N SER A 118 18.02 1.72 -12.66
CA SER A 118 18.35 0.78 -11.61
C SER A 118 17.55 1.22 -10.40
N VAL A 119 16.46 0.51 -10.11
CA VAL A 119 15.66 0.72 -8.90
C VAL A 119 16.62 0.49 -7.74
N SER A 120 17.13 1.57 -7.14
CA SER A 120 17.95 1.50 -5.95
C SER A 120 17.10 0.82 -4.88
N VAL A 121 17.50 -0.39 -4.47
CA VAL A 121 16.93 -1.11 -3.33
C VAL A 121 16.94 -0.12 -2.17
N GLN A 122 15.77 0.48 -1.92
CA GLN A 122 15.65 1.60 -1.01
C GLN A 122 16.19 1.17 0.35
N GLN A 123 17.16 1.95 0.82
CA GLN A 123 17.85 1.81 2.08
C GLN A 123 16.86 2.12 3.22
N LEU A 124 15.92 1.20 3.46
CA LEU A 124 15.04 1.26 4.63
C LEU A 124 15.91 1.08 5.89
N ALA A 125 15.45 1.68 6.99
CA ALA A 125 16.09 1.54 8.29
C ALA A 125 16.35 0.05 8.62
N PRO A 126 17.47 -0.29 9.30
CA PRO A 126 17.85 -1.68 9.59
C PRO A 126 16.80 -2.44 10.41
N PHE A 127 15.92 -1.71 11.10
CA PHE A 127 14.75 -2.25 11.79
C PHE A 127 13.50 -1.50 11.36
N ILE A 128 12.50 -2.23 10.87
CA ILE A 128 11.19 -1.70 10.48
C ILE A 128 10.18 -2.19 11.51
N ALA A 129 9.73 -1.29 12.39
CA ALA A 129 8.63 -1.53 13.32
C ALA A 129 7.34 -0.94 12.76
N GLY A 130 6.23 -1.67 12.90
CA GLY A 130 4.90 -1.21 12.50
C GLY A 130 4.36 -1.99 11.30
N PRO A 131 4.60 -1.53 10.05
CA PRO A 131 3.98 -2.12 8.87
C PRO A 131 4.55 -3.53 8.59
N PRO A 132 3.74 -4.42 7.98
CA PRO A 132 4.24 -5.69 7.49
C PRO A 132 5.35 -5.49 6.46
N LEU A 133 6.38 -6.34 6.50
CA LEU A 133 7.43 -6.35 5.50
C LEU A 133 6.86 -6.98 4.23
N THR A 134 6.78 -6.20 3.16
CA THR A 134 6.24 -6.67 1.88
C THR A 134 7.32 -7.19 0.93
N HIS A 135 8.52 -6.62 0.98
CA HIS A 135 9.63 -7.04 0.11
C HIS A 135 10.46 -8.17 0.74
N PRO A 136 10.75 -9.27 0.00
CA PRO A 136 11.56 -10.36 0.53
C PRO A 136 12.94 -9.99 1.08
N TYR A 137 13.60 -8.99 0.49
CA TYR A 137 14.93 -8.52 0.92
C TYR A 137 14.99 -8.13 2.40
N HIS A 138 13.93 -7.50 2.92
CA HIS A 138 13.87 -7.03 4.31
C HIS A 138 13.42 -8.10 5.30
N PHE A 139 13.01 -9.29 4.84
CA PHE A 139 12.54 -10.36 5.72
C PHE A 139 13.71 -11.22 6.24
N PHE A 140 13.90 -11.24 7.56
CA PHE A 140 14.97 -12.00 8.22
C PHE A 140 14.42 -13.05 9.19
N GLY A 141 15.16 -14.16 9.34
CA GLY A 141 14.83 -15.23 10.27
C GLY A 141 13.66 -16.13 9.83
N ARG A 142 13.00 -16.76 10.81
CA ARG A 142 11.82 -17.64 10.62
C ARG A 142 12.00 -18.80 9.64
N GLN A 143 13.24 -19.25 9.50
CA GLN A 143 13.59 -20.31 8.56
C GLN A 143 12.87 -21.62 8.85
N ARG A 144 12.57 -21.90 10.13
CA ARG A 144 11.83 -23.10 10.52
C ARG A 144 10.37 -23.04 10.05
N GLU A 145 9.72 -21.90 10.25
CA GLU A 145 8.33 -21.66 9.85
C GLU A 145 8.19 -21.66 8.34
N VAL A 146 9.08 -20.96 7.63
CA VAL A 146 9.13 -20.93 6.16
C VAL A 146 9.33 -22.34 5.59
N ARG A 147 10.32 -23.09 6.09
CA ARG A 147 10.54 -24.50 5.66
C ARG A 147 9.31 -25.36 5.88
N ARG A 148 8.64 -25.22 7.03
CA ARG A 148 7.44 -25.99 7.35
C ARG A 148 6.31 -25.66 6.39
N ILE A 149 6.05 -24.38 6.13
CA ILE A 149 4.97 -23.94 5.24
C ILE A 149 5.22 -24.43 3.81
N PHE A 150 6.41 -24.18 3.25
CA PHE A 150 6.73 -24.67 1.91
C PHE A 150 6.77 -26.20 1.84
N GLY A 151 7.18 -26.89 2.90
CA GLY A 151 7.10 -28.36 2.97
C GLY A 151 5.68 -28.91 2.83
N LEU A 152 4.68 -28.16 3.27
CA LEU A 152 3.25 -28.49 3.14
C LEU A 152 2.71 -28.12 1.75
N LEU A 153 3.18 -27.01 1.18
CA LEU A 153 2.79 -26.54 -0.16
C LEU A 153 3.46 -27.30 -1.32
N LYS A 154 4.55 -28.04 -1.05
CA LYS A 154 5.20 -28.92 -2.04
C LYS A 154 4.45 -30.23 -2.27
N ARG A 155 3.57 -30.62 -1.35
CA ARG A 155 2.90 -31.93 -1.38
C ARG A 155 1.58 -31.80 -2.13
N PHE A 156 1.24 -32.83 -2.89
CA PHE A 156 -0.08 -32.99 -3.46
C PHE A 156 -0.87 -34.03 -2.63
N PRO A 157 -2.09 -33.73 -2.16
CA PRO A 157 -2.78 -32.43 -2.25
C PRO A 157 -2.14 -31.36 -1.36
N LEU A 158 -2.31 -30.08 -1.73
CA LEU A 158 -1.86 -28.95 -0.93
C LEU A 158 -2.53 -28.98 0.45
N GLN A 159 -1.76 -28.66 1.49
CA GLN A 159 -2.27 -28.67 2.87
C GLN A 159 -2.44 -27.26 3.42
N ASN A 160 -3.55 -27.04 4.14
CA ASN A 160 -3.82 -25.81 4.86
C ASN A 160 -2.83 -25.60 6.00
N THR A 161 -2.40 -24.37 6.22
CA THR A 161 -1.52 -24.01 7.35
C THR A 161 -2.06 -22.81 8.09
N ALA A 162 -2.19 -22.91 9.41
CA ALA A 162 -2.52 -21.79 10.29
C ALA A 162 -1.25 -21.20 10.92
N VAL A 163 -1.06 -19.89 10.79
CA VAL A 163 0.03 -19.14 11.43
C VAL A 163 -0.53 -18.36 12.60
N ILE A 164 -0.28 -18.81 13.82
CA ILE A 164 -0.84 -18.25 15.06
C ILE A 164 0.30 -17.66 15.91
N GLY A 165 0.03 -16.56 16.60
CA GLY A 165 0.98 -15.91 17.50
C GLY A 165 0.50 -14.53 17.95
N ALA A 166 1.17 -13.97 18.95
CA ALA A 166 0.82 -12.68 19.56
C ALA A 166 0.75 -11.52 18.54
N TYR A 167 0.09 -10.43 18.92
CA TYR A 167 -0.01 -9.23 18.09
C TYR A 167 1.38 -8.66 17.75
N ARG A 168 1.53 -8.06 16.55
CA ARG A 168 2.78 -7.48 16.04
C ARG A 168 4.00 -8.40 15.95
N THR A 169 3.82 -9.72 16.07
CA THR A 169 4.89 -10.70 15.82
C THR A 169 5.18 -10.92 14.33
N GLY A 170 4.88 -10.00 13.40
CA GLY A 170 5.26 -10.16 11.98
C GLY A 170 4.63 -11.35 11.23
N LYS A 171 3.44 -11.81 11.64
CA LYS A 171 2.70 -12.88 10.92
C LYS A 171 2.35 -12.45 9.50
N THR A 172 1.83 -11.23 9.33
CA THR A 172 1.50 -10.66 8.02
C THR A 172 2.75 -10.51 7.15
N SER A 173 3.89 -10.10 7.73
CA SER A 173 5.18 -10.04 7.03
C SER A 173 5.62 -11.41 6.51
N LEU A 174 5.41 -12.48 7.29
CA LEU A 174 5.71 -13.85 6.86
C LEU A 174 4.84 -14.26 5.66
N LEU A 175 3.56 -13.89 5.65
CA LEU A 175 2.67 -14.19 4.51
C LEU A 175 3.08 -13.43 3.25
N HIS A 176 3.45 -12.15 3.35
CA HIS A 176 3.99 -11.40 2.22
C HIS A 176 5.31 -11.98 1.72
N TYR A 177 6.20 -12.41 2.63
CA TYR A 177 7.43 -13.08 2.27
C TYR A 177 7.16 -14.35 1.45
N ILE A 178 6.27 -15.23 1.93
CA ILE A 178 5.90 -16.47 1.24
C ILE A 178 5.34 -16.20 -0.16
N LYS A 179 4.44 -15.20 -0.28
CA LYS A 179 3.85 -14.79 -1.56
C LYS A 179 4.90 -14.34 -2.56
N ASN A 180 5.83 -13.50 -2.12
CA ASN A 180 6.70 -12.74 -3.03
C ASN A 180 8.05 -13.45 -3.29
N ILE A 181 8.53 -14.30 -2.38
CA ILE A 181 9.87 -14.91 -2.51
C ILE A 181 9.98 -15.84 -3.72
N THR A 182 8.89 -16.50 -4.13
CA THR A 182 8.92 -17.45 -5.27
C THR A 182 8.87 -16.76 -6.62
N GLN A 183 8.56 -15.46 -6.68
CA GLN A 183 8.45 -14.68 -7.92
C GLN A 183 9.46 -13.51 -7.96
N ALA A 184 10.28 -13.36 -6.92
CA ALA A 184 11.24 -12.26 -6.83
C ALA A 184 12.42 -12.46 -7.78
N ASP A 185 12.86 -11.36 -8.40
CA ASP A 185 14.08 -11.33 -9.21
C ASP A 185 15.31 -11.56 -8.31
N PRO A 186 16.27 -12.42 -8.69
CA PRO A 186 17.51 -12.66 -7.93
C PRO A 186 18.28 -11.38 -7.57
N SER A 187 18.23 -10.34 -8.41
CA SER A 187 18.86 -9.04 -8.14
C SER A 187 18.24 -8.29 -6.96
N GLN A 188 17.00 -8.61 -6.59
CA GLN A 188 16.27 -8.01 -5.48
C GLN A 188 16.35 -8.84 -4.20
N LEU A 189 17.10 -9.95 -4.22
CA LEU A 189 17.30 -10.83 -3.08
C LEU A 189 18.68 -10.64 -2.47
N ARG A 190 18.82 -11.05 -1.20
CA ARG A 190 20.16 -11.09 -0.60
C ARG A 190 20.96 -12.26 -1.21
N PRO A 191 22.30 -12.16 -1.27
CA PRO A 191 23.15 -13.20 -1.87
C PRO A 191 22.96 -14.61 -1.27
N ASP A 192 22.59 -14.69 0.01
CA ASP A 192 22.38 -15.93 0.76
C ASP A 192 20.89 -16.34 0.86
N GLN A 193 19.99 -15.58 0.24
CA GLN A 193 18.56 -15.74 0.41
C GLN A 193 18.00 -16.77 -0.56
N ARG A 194 17.48 -17.85 0.02
CA ARG A 194 16.84 -18.93 -0.71
C ARG A 194 15.54 -18.47 -1.40
N ALA A 195 15.40 -18.75 -2.70
CA ALA A 195 14.21 -18.47 -3.51
C ALA A 195 13.57 -19.71 -4.17
N ASP A 196 14.31 -20.81 -4.29
CA ASP A 196 13.90 -22.12 -4.85
C ASP A 196 12.98 -22.92 -3.90
N TRP A 197 12.06 -22.22 -3.23
CA TRP A 197 11.18 -22.80 -2.24
C TRP A 197 10.11 -23.71 -2.82
N LEU A 198 9.73 -23.56 -4.08
CA LEU A 198 8.77 -24.43 -4.78
C LEU A 198 9.39 -24.88 -6.11
N PRO A 199 9.23 -26.16 -6.49
CA PRO A 199 9.57 -26.60 -7.84
C PRO A 199 8.61 -25.94 -8.83
N ASN A 200 9.11 -25.48 -9.98
CA ASN A 200 8.31 -24.82 -11.02
C ASN A 200 7.43 -23.71 -10.44
N SER A 201 8.06 -22.72 -9.77
CA SER A 201 7.39 -21.61 -9.08
C SER A 201 6.41 -20.84 -9.96
N GLU A 202 6.61 -20.84 -11.27
CA GLU A 202 5.74 -20.26 -12.29
C GLU A 202 4.34 -20.88 -12.34
N ASN A 203 4.18 -22.13 -11.89
CA ASN A 203 2.88 -22.80 -11.85
C ASN A 203 2.02 -22.40 -10.65
N TYR A 204 2.58 -21.65 -9.71
CA TYR A 204 1.89 -21.22 -8.50
C TYR A 204 1.40 -19.78 -8.64
N GLN A 205 0.09 -19.59 -8.50
CA GLN A 205 -0.52 -18.28 -8.35
C GLN A 205 -0.89 -18.03 -6.89
N TRP A 206 -0.54 -16.84 -6.41
CA TRP A 206 -0.78 -16.46 -5.03
C TRP A 206 -1.85 -15.38 -4.92
N VAL A 207 -2.95 -15.71 -4.26
CA VAL A 207 -3.98 -14.74 -3.87
C VAL A 207 -3.82 -14.41 -2.40
N PHE A 208 -3.71 -13.12 -2.09
CA PHE A 208 -3.67 -12.64 -0.71
C PHE A 208 -5.00 -11.98 -0.37
N VAL A 209 -5.73 -12.55 0.59
CA VAL A 209 -7.03 -12.02 1.03
C VAL A 209 -6.89 -11.46 2.44
N ASP A 210 -7.24 -10.18 2.61
CA ASP A 210 -7.30 -9.55 3.93
C ASP A 210 -8.74 -9.49 4.45
N PHE A 211 -9.07 -10.38 5.38
CA PHE A 211 -10.39 -10.43 6.04
C PHE A 211 -10.63 -9.29 7.04
N GLN A 212 -9.64 -8.43 7.30
CA GLN A 212 -9.88 -7.16 7.99
C GLN A 212 -10.67 -6.19 7.12
N ASP A 213 -10.60 -6.32 5.78
CA ASP A 213 -11.47 -5.59 4.88
C ASP A 213 -12.90 -6.13 4.96
N ALA A 214 -13.84 -5.30 5.40
CA ALA A 214 -15.25 -5.67 5.53
C ALA A 214 -15.86 -6.17 4.22
N ARG A 215 -15.37 -5.71 3.06
CA ARG A 215 -15.83 -6.16 1.74
C ARG A 215 -15.51 -7.63 1.49
N MET A 216 -14.38 -8.12 2.01
CA MET A 216 -13.95 -9.52 1.88
C MET A 216 -14.74 -10.48 2.76
N ARG A 217 -15.69 -9.97 3.57
CA ARG A 217 -16.58 -10.80 4.40
C ARG A 217 -17.85 -11.21 3.67
N SER A 218 -18.11 -10.62 2.49
CA SER A 218 -19.20 -11.06 1.60
C SER A 218 -18.70 -12.21 0.71
N PRO A 219 -19.39 -13.36 0.68
CA PRO A 219 -19.02 -14.48 -0.19
C PRO A 219 -18.87 -14.08 -1.66
N ASP A 220 -19.84 -13.36 -2.23
CA ASP A 220 -19.81 -12.91 -3.64
C ASP A 220 -18.57 -12.05 -3.93
N THR A 221 -18.27 -11.09 -3.07
CA THR A 221 -17.11 -10.20 -3.24
C THR A 221 -15.79 -10.94 -3.09
N LEU A 222 -15.71 -11.90 -2.16
CA LEU A 222 -14.54 -12.75 -1.98
C LEU A 222 -14.28 -13.62 -3.22
N LEU A 223 -15.30 -14.30 -3.73
CA LEU A 223 -15.17 -15.17 -4.90
C LEU A 223 -14.77 -14.37 -6.14
N LYS A 224 -15.43 -13.22 -6.39
CA LYS A 224 -15.05 -12.29 -7.46
C LYS A 224 -13.61 -11.81 -7.31
N TYR A 225 -13.17 -11.49 -6.09
CA TYR A 225 -11.80 -11.06 -5.83
C TYR A 225 -10.79 -12.16 -6.15
N ILE A 226 -11.06 -13.41 -5.75
CA ILE A 226 -10.19 -14.56 -6.03
C ILE A 226 -10.10 -14.80 -7.54
N LEU A 227 -11.22 -14.86 -8.26
CA LEU A 227 -11.24 -15.07 -9.71
C LEU A 227 -10.46 -13.97 -10.46
N ASN A 228 -10.69 -12.70 -10.12
CA ASN A 228 -9.94 -11.59 -10.71
C ASN A 228 -8.44 -11.68 -10.41
N ALA A 229 -8.06 -12.06 -9.18
CA ALA A 229 -6.66 -12.20 -8.79
C ALA A 229 -5.96 -13.37 -9.52
N LEU A 230 -6.71 -14.42 -9.85
CA LEU A 230 -6.25 -15.56 -10.65
C LEU A 230 -6.35 -15.31 -12.17
N GLN A 231 -6.84 -14.13 -12.58
CA GLN A 231 -7.09 -13.78 -13.99
C GLN A 231 -8.08 -14.74 -14.68
N LEU A 232 -9.04 -15.26 -13.92
CA LEU A 232 -10.12 -16.12 -14.39
C LEU A 232 -11.39 -15.32 -14.68
N PRO A 233 -12.27 -15.79 -15.60
CA PRO A 233 -13.51 -15.10 -15.91
C PRO A 233 -14.43 -15.03 -14.68
N VAL A 234 -15.03 -13.87 -14.48
CA VAL A 234 -16.02 -13.65 -13.41
C VAL A 234 -17.41 -13.78 -14.00
N HIS A 235 -18.25 -14.60 -13.38
CA HIS A 235 -19.63 -14.77 -13.76
C HIS A 235 -20.58 -13.95 -12.87
N GLU A 236 -21.73 -13.57 -13.40
CA GLU A 236 -22.83 -12.98 -12.63
C GLU A 236 -24.06 -13.89 -12.69
N PRO A 237 -24.59 -14.39 -11.55
CA PRO A 237 -24.12 -14.18 -10.17
C PRO A 237 -22.87 -15.01 -9.81
N CYS A 238 -21.93 -14.45 -9.05
CA CYS A 238 -20.72 -15.15 -8.62
C CYS A 238 -20.99 -15.94 -7.32
N ASP A 239 -21.73 -17.03 -7.44
CA ASP A 239 -21.98 -17.95 -6.34
C ASP A 239 -20.93 -19.08 -6.28
N LEU A 240 -21.01 -19.90 -5.21
CA LEU A 240 -20.08 -21.00 -5.01
C LEU A 240 -20.17 -22.06 -6.12
N ASN A 241 -21.35 -22.30 -6.68
CA ASN A 241 -21.54 -23.32 -7.70
C ASN A 241 -20.81 -22.92 -8.99
N GLN A 242 -20.99 -21.67 -9.44
CA GLN A 242 -20.30 -21.16 -10.61
C GLN A 242 -18.79 -21.10 -10.40
N PHE A 243 -18.34 -20.68 -9.21
CA PHE A 243 -16.93 -20.64 -8.85
C PHE A 243 -16.24 -22.01 -8.93
N MET A 244 -16.91 -23.09 -8.53
CA MET A 244 -16.34 -24.45 -8.59
C MET A 244 -16.28 -25.02 -10.01
N THR A 245 -16.94 -24.37 -10.98
CA THR A 245 -16.98 -24.78 -12.39
C THR A 245 -16.09 -23.92 -13.31
N THR A 246 -15.52 -22.83 -12.80
CA THR A 246 -14.57 -21.95 -13.50
C THR A 246 -13.17 -22.55 -13.50
#